data_AF-A0A8X7MYU4-F1
#
_entry.id   AF-A0A8X7MYU4-F1
#
_cell.length_a   1.000
_cell.length_b   1.000
_cell.length_c   1.000
_cell.angle_alpha   90.00
_cell.angle_beta   90.00
_cell.angle_gamma   90.00
#
_symmetry.space_group_name_H-M   'P 1'
#
loop_
_entity.id
_entity.type
_entity.pdbx_description
1 polymer ?
#
loop_
_entity_poly.entity_id
_entity_poly.type
_entity_poly.pdbx_seq_one_letter_code
_entity_poly.pdbx_strand_id
1 'polypeptide(L)'
;MAAARSLVAAAASARRTPLASLPALHQRTFTTSRSSLAAPTSASSSSSSSASAQDDPNKDPQLGDYPDLPLISLQRRRFSPNWWDTQEKRNFGETLHEQHDAMSVWAPDAHVLPASNALFQFGLAALAMTAFAGAVYLTKFERPAVPRTYPRDGLKAEMGGTELTALSDSEAEEGGGEDAEDSD
;
A
#
# COMPACT_ATOMS: atom_id res chain seq x y z
N MET A 1 57.46 -37.09 -2.95
CA MET A 1 57.85 -36.53 -4.25
C MET A 1 57.23 -35.14 -4.37
N ALA A 2 58.03 -34.10 -4.14
CA ALA A 2 57.64 -32.71 -4.32
C ALA A 2 57.92 -32.29 -5.76
N ALA A 3 57.03 -31.52 -6.37
CA ALA A 3 57.31 -30.81 -7.62
C ALA A 3 56.59 -29.46 -7.63
N ALA A 4 57.39 -28.41 -7.62
CA ALA A 4 57.02 -27.01 -7.83
C ALA A 4 56.69 -26.71 -9.29
N ARG A 5 56.09 -25.53 -9.53
CA ARG A 5 56.06 -24.66 -10.73
C ARG A 5 54.64 -24.11 -10.92
N SER A 6 54.36 -22.87 -11.30
CA SER A 6 55.12 -21.66 -11.58
C SER A 6 54.05 -20.58 -11.82
N LEU A 7 54.26 -19.37 -11.32
CA LEU A 7 53.46 -18.19 -11.66
C LEU A 7 53.68 -17.81 -13.14
N VAL A 8 52.60 -17.42 -13.83
CA VAL A 8 52.65 -16.63 -15.06
C VAL A 8 51.56 -15.58 -15.01
N ALA A 9 51.98 -14.32 -14.99
CA ALA A 9 51.15 -13.14 -15.20
C ALA A 9 51.16 -12.77 -16.69
N ALA A 10 50.05 -12.31 -17.26
CA ALA A 10 50.07 -11.53 -18.50
C ALA A 10 48.75 -10.80 -18.81
N ALA A 11 48.89 -9.49 -19.03
CA ALA A 11 48.21 -8.64 -20.01
C ALA A 11 46.72 -8.26 -19.80
N ALA A 12 46.51 -7.14 -19.10
CA ALA A 12 45.32 -6.31 -19.24
C ALA A 12 45.36 -5.58 -20.60
N SER A 13 44.46 -5.96 -21.51
CA SER A 13 44.31 -5.33 -22.82
C SER A 13 43.34 -4.14 -22.73
N ALA A 14 43.90 -2.94 -22.86
CA ALA A 14 43.16 -1.69 -23.00
C ALA A 14 42.39 -1.66 -24.34
N ARG A 15 41.07 -1.43 -24.28
CA ARG A 15 40.28 -1.05 -25.46
C ARG A 15 39.71 0.34 -25.27
N ARG A 16 40.24 1.27 -26.06
CA ARG A 16 39.77 2.64 -26.25
C ARG A 16 38.54 2.61 -27.14
N THR A 17 37.44 3.26 -26.74
CA THR A 17 36.27 3.49 -27.59
C THR A 17 36.19 4.96 -28.02
N PRO A 18 35.74 5.25 -29.24
CA PRO A 18 35.90 6.56 -29.89
C PRO A 18 34.84 7.60 -29.50
N LEU A 19 35.26 8.87 -29.60
CA LEU A 19 34.47 10.10 -29.49
C LEU A 19 33.28 10.11 -30.48
N ALA A 20 32.07 10.31 -29.97
CA ALA A 20 30.86 10.48 -30.76
C ALA A 20 30.56 11.96 -31.02
N SER A 21 30.14 12.21 -32.26
CA SER A 21 29.88 13.46 -32.96
C SER A 21 28.74 14.31 -32.36
N LEU A 22 28.84 15.64 -32.53
CA LEU A 22 27.86 16.65 -32.12
C LEU A 22 26.57 16.57 -32.97
N PRO A 23 25.36 16.79 -32.39
CA PRO A 23 24.13 16.86 -33.17
C PRO A 23 23.95 18.21 -33.87
N ALA A 24 23.52 18.14 -35.13
CA ALA A 24 23.17 19.26 -35.99
C ALA A 24 21.87 19.97 -35.55
N LEU A 25 21.90 21.30 -35.54
CA LEU A 25 20.75 22.18 -35.30
C LEU A 25 19.69 21.99 -36.38
N HIS A 26 18.52 21.49 -36.00
CA HIS A 26 17.34 21.42 -36.86
C HIS A 26 16.57 22.74 -36.82
N GLN A 27 16.61 23.49 -37.93
CA GLN A 27 15.73 24.65 -38.13
C GLN A 27 14.32 24.17 -38.52
N ARG A 28 13.32 24.44 -37.68
CA ARG A 28 11.90 24.21 -38.01
C ARG A 28 11.34 25.46 -38.69
N THR A 29 10.98 25.35 -39.95
CA THR A 29 10.17 26.35 -40.68
C THR A 29 8.69 26.07 -40.41
N PHE A 30 7.93 27.12 -40.08
CA PHE A 30 6.48 27.03 -39.92
C PHE A 30 5.80 27.43 -41.24
N THR A 31 5.06 26.50 -41.85
CA THR A 31 4.14 26.83 -42.95
C THR A 31 2.75 27.02 -42.34
N THR A 32 2.14 28.19 -42.57
CA THR A 32 0.75 28.45 -42.21
C THR A 32 -0.15 27.88 -43.30
N SER A 33 -0.83 26.77 -43.01
CA SER A 33 -1.84 26.20 -43.89
C SER A 33 -3.21 26.73 -43.45
N ARG A 34 -3.80 27.62 -44.26
CA ARG A 34 -5.19 28.08 -44.07
C ARG A 34 -6.14 26.97 -44.50
N SER A 35 -6.80 26.33 -43.55
CA SER A 35 -7.92 25.41 -43.84
C SER A 35 -9.19 26.20 -44.16
N SER A 36 -9.80 25.91 -45.31
CA SER A 36 -11.07 26.47 -45.76
C SER A 36 -12.25 25.90 -44.96
N LEU A 37 -13.21 26.78 -44.66
CA LEU A 37 -14.44 26.54 -43.92
C LEU A 37 -15.32 25.47 -44.60
N ALA A 38 -15.66 24.40 -43.90
CA ALA A 38 -16.66 23.41 -44.33
C ALA A 38 -18.07 23.85 -43.92
N ALA A 39 -19.04 23.66 -44.81
CA ALA A 39 -20.45 23.96 -44.58
C ALA A 39 -21.14 22.88 -43.71
N PRO A 40 -22.12 23.23 -42.85
CA PRO A 40 -22.83 22.28 -42.01
C PRO A 40 -23.95 21.58 -42.80
N THR A 41 -23.82 20.28 -43.02
CA THR A 41 -24.93 19.43 -43.48
C THR A 41 -25.69 18.91 -42.27
N SER A 42 -27.00 19.15 -42.27
CA SER A 42 -27.93 18.91 -41.17
C SER A 42 -27.92 17.47 -40.62
N ALA A 43 -27.93 17.40 -39.29
CA ALA A 43 -28.14 16.19 -38.52
C ALA A 43 -29.50 15.55 -38.85
N SER A 44 -29.48 14.23 -39.07
CA SER A 44 -30.65 13.38 -38.96
C SER A 44 -30.43 12.45 -37.77
N SER A 45 -31.02 12.83 -36.63
CA SER A 45 -31.11 12.02 -35.42
C SER A 45 -32.15 10.93 -35.63
N SER A 46 -31.73 9.73 -36.02
CA SER A 46 -32.56 8.52 -35.89
C SER A 46 -32.34 7.93 -34.50
N SER A 47 -33.19 8.33 -33.55
CA SER A 47 -33.32 7.67 -32.25
C SER A 47 -34.02 6.31 -32.44
N SER A 48 -33.25 5.28 -32.76
CA SER A 48 -33.68 3.90 -32.59
C SER A 48 -33.48 3.51 -31.12
N SER A 49 -34.48 3.80 -30.28
CA SER A 49 -34.58 3.20 -28.95
C SER A 49 -34.96 1.73 -29.11
N SER A 50 -33.96 0.88 -29.39
CA SER A 50 -34.07 -0.57 -29.25
C SER A 50 -33.93 -0.90 -27.77
N ALA A 51 -35.06 -0.84 -27.06
CA ALA A 51 -35.23 -1.49 -25.77
C ALA A 51 -35.17 -3.01 -26.00
N SER A 52 -33.96 -3.55 -26.08
CA SER A 52 -33.68 -4.96 -25.86
C SER A 52 -32.82 -5.03 -24.61
N ALA A 53 -33.48 -4.84 -23.46
CA ALA A 53 -32.93 -5.22 -22.19
C ALA A 53 -32.63 -6.73 -22.27
N GLN A 54 -31.37 -7.07 -22.53
CA GLN A 54 -30.87 -8.41 -22.29
C GLN A 54 -31.00 -8.66 -20.80
N ASP A 55 -31.99 -9.47 -20.45
CA ASP A 55 -32.28 -9.90 -19.08
C ASP A 55 -31.24 -10.96 -18.67
N ASP A 56 -29.96 -10.56 -18.66
CA ASP A 56 -28.91 -11.34 -18.04
C ASP A 56 -29.10 -11.21 -16.52
N PRO A 57 -29.41 -12.29 -15.77
CA PRO A 57 -29.70 -12.21 -14.34
C PRO A 57 -28.49 -11.76 -13.50
N ASN A 58 -27.30 -11.70 -14.12
CA ASN A 58 -26.08 -11.19 -13.50
C ASN A 58 -25.79 -9.72 -13.86
N LYS A 59 -26.53 -9.12 -14.80
CA LYS A 59 -26.32 -7.73 -15.21
C LYS A 59 -26.97 -6.81 -14.18
N ASP A 60 -26.25 -5.77 -13.76
CA ASP A 60 -26.77 -4.79 -12.81
C ASP A 60 -28.05 -4.13 -13.38
N PRO A 61 -29.20 -4.22 -12.70
CA PRO A 61 -30.45 -3.60 -13.17
C PRO A 61 -30.37 -2.07 -13.29
N GLN A 62 -29.41 -1.42 -12.63
CA GLN A 62 -29.19 0.03 -12.73
C GLN A 62 -28.42 0.43 -14.00
N LEU A 63 -27.79 -0.51 -14.69
CA LEU A 63 -26.89 -0.25 -15.82
C LEU A 63 -27.63 0.11 -17.12
N GLY A 64 -28.88 -0.31 -17.28
CA GLY A 64 -29.69 -0.07 -18.47
C GLY A 64 -29.01 -0.60 -19.74
N ASP A 65 -28.90 0.28 -20.75
CA ASP A 65 -28.30 -0.04 -22.06
C ASP A 65 -26.76 0.09 -22.07
N TYR A 66 -26.12 0.48 -20.96
CA TYR A 66 -24.66 0.56 -20.89
C TYR A 66 -24.04 -0.86 -21.00
N PRO A 67 -22.90 -1.02 -21.68
CA PRO A 67 -22.23 -2.32 -21.75
C PRO A 67 -21.77 -2.77 -20.35
N ASP A 68 -21.93 -4.05 -20.05
CA ASP A 68 -21.41 -4.66 -18.82
C ASP A 68 -19.94 -5.02 -19.02
N LEU A 69 -19.04 -4.29 -18.36
CA LEU A 69 -17.59 -4.49 -18.46
C LEU A 69 -17.09 -5.27 -17.25
N PRO A 70 -16.06 -6.12 -17.39
CA PRO A 70 -15.49 -6.84 -16.26
C PRO A 70 -14.87 -5.87 -15.23
N LEU A 71 -15.18 -6.10 -13.95
CA LEU A 71 -14.66 -5.33 -12.81
C LEU A 71 -13.16 -5.60 -12.58
N ILE A 72 -12.31 -4.97 -13.39
CA ILE A 72 -10.85 -5.09 -13.33
C ILE A 72 -10.22 -3.68 -13.25
N SER A 73 -9.50 -3.42 -12.15
CA SER A 73 -8.76 -2.16 -11.96
C SER A 73 -7.76 -1.88 -13.08
N LEU A 74 -7.72 -0.62 -13.53
CA LEU A 74 -6.76 -0.12 -14.52
C LEU A 74 -5.31 -0.29 -14.06
N GLN A 75 -5.08 -0.33 -12.74
CA GLN A 75 -3.75 -0.56 -12.17
C GLN A 75 -3.13 -1.88 -12.65
N ARG A 76 -3.97 -2.92 -12.85
CA ARG A 76 -3.54 -4.25 -13.33
C ARG A 76 -3.14 -4.26 -14.81
N ARG A 77 -3.49 -3.22 -15.58
CA ARG A 77 -3.04 -3.10 -16.97
C ARG A 77 -1.52 -2.93 -17.00
N ARG A 78 -0.87 -3.64 -17.94
CA ARG A 78 0.56 -3.47 -18.19
C ARG A 78 0.84 -2.05 -18.67
N PHE A 79 1.92 -1.47 -18.17
CA PHE A 79 2.39 -0.19 -18.66
C PHE A 79 2.81 -0.32 -20.13
N SER A 80 2.37 0.63 -20.96
CA SER A 80 2.73 0.74 -22.37
C SER A 80 2.85 2.23 -22.74
N PRO A 81 3.90 2.66 -23.46
CA PRO A 81 4.02 4.04 -23.91
C PRO A 81 3.02 4.39 -25.02
N ASN A 82 2.31 3.40 -25.57
CA ASN A 82 1.36 3.58 -26.67
C ASN A 82 -0.06 3.92 -26.21
N TRP A 83 -0.30 3.98 -24.89
CA TRP A 83 -1.58 4.48 -24.38
C TRP A 83 -1.77 5.93 -24.80
N TRP A 84 -2.99 6.29 -25.19
CA TRP A 84 -3.32 7.70 -25.48
C TRP A 84 -3.14 8.57 -24.23
N ASP A 85 -3.60 8.07 -23.08
CA ASP A 85 -3.28 8.60 -21.76
C ASP A 85 -2.43 7.58 -21.00
N THR A 86 -1.14 7.87 -20.90
CA THR A 86 -0.15 7.02 -20.22
C THR A 86 -0.36 6.98 -18.71
N GLN A 87 -0.93 8.04 -18.10
CA GLN A 87 -1.15 8.09 -16.65
C GLN A 87 -2.33 7.20 -16.26
N GLU A 88 -3.44 7.29 -16.99
CA GLU A 88 -4.63 6.46 -16.78
C GLU A 88 -4.51 5.06 -17.42
N LYS A 89 -3.46 4.79 -18.20
CA LYS A 89 -3.28 3.54 -18.97
C LYS A 89 -4.48 3.24 -19.89
N ARG A 90 -4.90 4.25 -20.65
CA ARG A 90 -6.17 4.26 -21.39
C ARG A 90 -6.04 4.76 -22.83
N ASN A 91 -6.85 4.20 -23.74
CA ASN A 91 -7.00 4.69 -25.11
C ASN A 91 -8.20 5.64 -25.25
N PHE A 92 -8.12 6.56 -26.21
CA PHE A 92 -9.24 7.45 -26.53
C PHE A 92 -10.41 6.67 -27.13
N GLY A 93 -11.62 6.92 -26.65
CA GLY A 93 -12.84 6.26 -27.14
C GLY A 93 -13.09 4.85 -26.60
N GLU A 94 -12.27 4.34 -25.67
CA GLU A 94 -12.61 3.09 -24.99
C GLU A 94 -13.82 3.29 -24.07
N THR A 95 -14.70 2.28 -24.02
CA THR A 95 -15.83 2.26 -23.09
C THR A 95 -15.33 2.22 -21.66
N LEU A 96 -15.82 3.14 -20.84
CA LEU A 96 -15.53 3.18 -19.42
C LEU A 96 -16.28 2.03 -18.72
N HIS A 97 -15.81 1.60 -17.56
CA HIS A 97 -16.64 0.80 -16.67
C HIS A 97 -17.52 1.73 -15.82
N GLU A 98 -18.71 1.29 -15.43
CA GLU A 98 -19.67 2.09 -14.66
C GLU A 98 -19.10 2.62 -13.34
N GLN A 99 -18.32 1.79 -12.64
CA GLN A 99 -17.61 2.12 -11.39
C GLN A 99 -16.13 2.50 -11.64
N HIS A 100 -15.84 3.23 -12.72
CA HIS A 100 -14.46 3.59 -13.07
C HIS A 100 -13.71 4.34 -11.97
N ASP A 101 -14.40 5.19 -11.18
CA ASP A 101 -13.75 5.94 -10.10
C ASP A 101 -13.04 5.02 -9.08
N ALA A 102 -13.73 3.93 -8.68
CA ALA A 102 -13.21 2.92 -7.77
C ALA A 102 -12.15 1.99 -8.38
N MET A 103 -11.99 2.01 -9.70
CA MET A 103 -11.07 1.15 -10.46
C MET A 103 -10.04 1.92 -11.28
N SER A 104 -9.99 3.23 -11.09
CA SER A 104 -9.04 4.11 -11.76
C SER A 104 -7.62 3.82 -11.31
N VAL A 105 -6.63 4.39 -12.00
CA VAL A 105 -5.24 4.30 -11.54
C VAL A 105 -5.06 4.99 -10.18
N TRP A 106 -5.90 5.99 -9.88
CA TRP A 106 -5.90 6.77 -8.63
C TRP A 106 -6.68 6.12 -7.49
N ALA A 107 -7.38 5.01 -7.74
CA ALA A 107 -8.07 4.25 -6.71
C ALA A 107 -7.07 3.61 -5.72
N PRO A 108 -7.56 3.11 -4.56
CA PRO A 108 -6.73 2.28 -3.68
C PRO A 108 -6.05 1.15 -4.44
N ASP A 109 -4.81 0.84 -4.05
CA ASP A 109 -3.96 -0.11 -4.80
C ASP A 109 -4.52 -1.55 -4.80
N ALA A 110 -4.56 -2.15 -5.99
CA ALA A 110 -5.04 -3.49 -6.22
C ALA A 110 -3.94 -4.53 -5.97
N HIS A 111 -3.84 -4.99 -4.72
CA HIS A 111 -2.91 -6.04 -4.31
C HIS A 111 -3.23 -7.41 -4.95
N VAL A 112 -2.17 -8.19 -5.22
CA VAL A 112 -2.26 -9.53 -5.84
C VAL A 112 -2.66 -10.61 -4.84
N LEU A 113 -2.30 -10.43 -3.57
CA LEU A 113 -2.69 -11.32 -2.49
C LEU A 113 -4.17 -11.11 -2.15
N PRO A 114 -4.93 -12.14 -1.77
CA PRO A 114 -6.28 -11.91 -1.26
C PRO A 114 -6.21 -11.30 0.14
N ALA A 115 -7.14 -10.40 0.45
CA ALA A 115 -7.20 -9.70 1.74
C ALA A 115 -7.28 -10.65 2.95
N SER A 116 -7.94 -11.80 2.80
CA SER A 116 -8.04 -12.82 3.85
C SER A 116 -6.68 -13.39 4.24
N ASN A 117 -5.82 -13.68 3.27
CA ASN A 117 -4.47 -14.20 3.54
C ASN A 117 -3.59 -13.14 4.18
N ALA A 118 -3.67 -11.89 3.71
CA ALA A 118 -2.92 -10.78 4.29
C ALA A 118 -3.31 -10.55 5.76
N LEU A 119 -4.61 -10.52 6.04
CA LEU A 119 -5.13 -10.36 7.40
C LEU A 119 -4.76 -11.56 8.30
N PHE A 120 -4.86 -12.78 7.77
CA PHE A 120 -4.46 -13.98 8.50
C PHE A 120 -2.98 -13.96 8.89
N GLN A 121 -2.09 -13.66 7.95
CA GLN A 121 -0.64 -13.59 8.21
C GLN A 121 -0.30 -12.48 9.21
N PHE A 122 -0.91 -11.31 9.05
CA PHE A 122 -0.72 -10.19 9.96
C PHE A 122 -1.23 -10.52 11.37
N GLY A 123 -2.44 -11.07 11.48
CA GLY A 123 -3.02 -11.50 12.75
C GLY A 123 -2.21 -12.60 13.43
N LEU A 124 -1.72 -13.58 12.66
CA LEU A 124 -0.86 -14.63 13.18
C LEU A 124 0.47 -14.08 13.71
N ALA A 125 1.08 -13.12 13.00
CA ALA A 125 2.31 -12.48 13.44
C ALA A 125 2.10 -11.66 14.73
N ALA A 126 1.01 -10.89 14.81
CA ALA A 126 0.65 -10.11 15.99
C ALA A 126 0.37 -11.04 17.19
N LEU A 127 -0.42 -12.10 16.98
CA LEU A 127 -0.70 -13.10 18.01
C LEU A 127 0.59 -13.75 18.49
N ALA A 128 1.46 -14.21 17.59
CA ALA A 128 2.72 -14.84 17.97
C ALA A 128 3.59 -13.91 18.81
N MET A 129 3.67 -12.62 18.45
CA MET A 129 4.40 -11.61 19.23
C MET A 129 3.78 -11.42 20.62
N THR A 130 2.46 -11.25 20.72
CA THR A 130 1.77 -11.05 22.01
C THR A 130 1.83 -12.30 22.88
N ALA A 131 1.67 -13.49 22.31
CA ALA A 131 1.78 -14.75 23.02
C ALA A 131 3.20 -14.96 23.55
N PHE A 132 4.22 -14.63 22.76
CA PHE A 132 5.60 -14.68 23.22
C PHE A 132 5.86 -13.68 24.36
N ALA A 133 5.42 -12.44 24.23
CA ALA A 133 5.54 -11.44 25.29
C ALA A 133 4.80 -11.87 26.57
N GLY A 134 3.60 -12.43 26.42
CA GLY A 134 2.82 -12.99 27.53
C GLY A 134 3.52 -14.17 28.21
N ALA A 135 4.08 -15.09 27.43
CA ALA A 135 4.85 -16.21 27.97
C ALA A 135 6.08 -15.71 28.76
N VAL A 136 6.84 -14.76 28.21
CA VAL A 136 7.98 -14.14 28.92
C VAL A 136 7.51 -13.48 30.22
N TYR A 137 6.39 -12.77 30.19
CA TYR A 137 5.81 -12.12 31.37
C TYR A 137 5.41 -13.13 32.46
N LEU A 138 4.87 -14.29 32.09
CA LEU A 138 4.49 -15.34 33.05
C LEU A 138 5.71 -16.10 33.58
N THR A 139 6.75 -16.26 32.78
CA THR A 139 7.98 -16.97 33.17
C THR A 139 9.02 -16.07 33.84
N LYS A 140 8.69 -14.80 34.11
CA LYS A 140 9.63 -13.87 34.75
C LYS A 140 9.93 -14.34 36.18
N PHE A 141 11.21 -14.33 36.54
CA PHE A 141 11.61 -14.60 37.93
C PHE A 141 11.26 -13.42 38.83
N GLU A 142 10.97 -13.73 40.09
CA GLU A 142 10.77 -12.70 41.11
C GLU A 142 12.03 -11.86 41.26
N ARG A 143 11.85 -10.56 41.47
CA ARG A 143 12.95 -9.61 41.53
C ARG A 143 13.80 -9.95 42.76
N PRO A 144 15.10 -10.26 42.62
CA PRO A 144 15.94 -10.69 43.75
C PRO A 144 16.28 -9.54 44.71
N ALA A 145 15.89 -8.30 44.39
CA ALA A 145 16.14 -7.11 45.18
C ALA A 145 14.82 -6.47 45.60
N VAL A 146 14.74 -6.13 46.90
CA VAL A 146 13.64 -5.36 47.47
C VAL A 146 13.49 -4.05 46.70
N PRO A 147 12.26 -3.61 46.38
CA PRO A 147 12.04 -2.29 45.76
C PRO A 147 12.68 -1.19 46.61
N ARG A 148 13.15 -0.14 45.94
CA ARG A 148 13.80 0.98 46.62
C ARG A 148 12.78 1.71 47.50
N THR A 149 13.01 1.70 48.80
CA THR A 149 12.21 2.47 49.77
C THR A 149 12.82 3.86 49.97
N TYR A 150 11.98 4.89 50.03
CA TYR A 150 12.40 6.27 50.29
C TYR A 150 11.96 6.72 51.70
N PRO A 151 12.79 7.50 52.42
CA PRO A 151 12.42 8.05 53.72
C PRO A 151 11.29 9.08 53.59
N ARG A 152 10.59 9.39 54.70
CA ARG A 152 9.44 10.32 54.75
C ARG A 152 8.25 9.86 53.89
N ASP A 153 7.80 8.64 54.15
CA ASP A 153 6.63 8.01 53.51
C ASP A 153 6.67 8.10 51.97
N GLY A 154 7.75 7.63 51.35
CA GLY A 154 7.86 7.64 49.89
C GLY A 154 8.16 9.00 49.27
N LEU A 155 8.61 10.00 50.04
CA LEU A 155 8.91 11.35 49.56
C LEU A 155 7.67 12.08 48.98
N LYS A 156 6.45 11.69 49.40
CA LYS A 156 5.17 12.24 48.93
C LYS A 156 5.14 13.77 48.92
N ALA A 157 5.66 14.41 49.97
CA ALA A 157 5.71 15.86 50.10
C ALA A 157 6.58 16.55 49.04
N GLU A 158 7.67 15.91 48.60
CA GLU A 158 8.61 16.48 47.61
C GLU A 158 8.16 16.21 46.16
N MET A 159 7.38 15.15 45.93
CA MET A 159 6.93 14.75 44.59
C MET A 159 5.65 15.46 44.12
N GLY A 160 4.93 16.16 45.01
CA GLY A 160 3.68 16.86 44.65
C GLY A 160 2.59 16.82 45.72
N GLY A 161 2.86 16.24 46.89
CA GLY A 161 1.97 16.31 48.05
C GLY A 161 0.64 15.59 47.85
N THR A 162 -0.47 16.29 48.11
CA THR A 162 -1.83 15.74 48.25
C THR A 162 -2.34 15.04 46.99
N GLU A 163 -1.94 15.49 45.79
CA GLU A 163 -2.45 14.92 44.54
C GLU A 163 -1.86 13.54 44.23
N LEU A 164 -0.59 13.29 44.56
CA LEU A 164 0.03 11.98 44.40
C LEU A 164 -0.31 11.01 45.52
N THR A 165 -0.61 11.53 46.72
CA THR A 165 -1.03 10.70 47.85
C THR A 165 -2.39 10.05 47.59
N ALA A 166 -3.32 10.77 46.97
CA ALA A 166 -4.62 10.23 46.57
C ALA A 166 -4.50 9.10 45.52
N LEU A 167 -3.55 9.19 44.59
CA LEU A 167 -3.27 8.10 43.65
C LEU A 167 -2.67 6.89 44.36
N SER A 168 -1.66 7.08 45.22
CA SER A 168 -1.01 5.96 45.91
C SER A 168 -1.95 5.19 46.83
N ASP A 169 -2.87 5.89 47.49
CA ASP A 169 -3.84 5.27 48.40
C ASP A 169 -4.92 4.51 47.63
N SER A 170 -5.27 4.93 46.41
CA SER A 170 -6.18 4.19 45.52
C SER A 170 -5.58 2.91 44.95
N GLU A 171 -4.27 2.91 44.65
CA GLU A 171 -3.55 1.71 44.17
C GLU A 171 -3.36 0.66 45.26
N ALA A 172 -3.27 1.08 46.53
CA ALA A 172 -3.13 0.16 47.67
C ALA A 172 -4.42 -0.62 47.98
N GLU A 173 -5.59 -0.07 47.66
CA GLU A 173 -6.90 -0.73 47.86
C GLU A 173 -7.24 -1.74 46.75
N GLU A 174 -6.74 -1.54 45.51
CA GLU A 174 -7.03 -2.44 44.38
C GLU A 174 -6.16 -3.71 44.39
N GLY A 175 -4.94 -3.65 44.96
CA GLY A 175 -4.01 -4.79 45.05
C GLY A 175 -4.25 -5.75 46.23
N GLY A 176 -5.22 -5.47 47.12
CA GLY A 176 -5.45 -6.25 48.35
C GLY A 176 -6.52 -7.34 48.26
N GLY A 177 -7.13 -7.56 47.09
CA GLY A 177 -8.31 -8.41 46.92
C GLY A 177 -8.07 -9.87 46.52
N GLU A 178 -6.85 -10.27 46.13
CA GLU A 178 -6.62 -11.57 45.48
C GLU A 178 -6.01 -12.66 46.39
N ASP A 179 -5.56 -12.33 47.61
CA ASP A 179 -4.79 -13.25 48.47
C ASP A 179 -5.60 -13.94 49.60
N ALA A 180 -6.94 -13.87 49.60
CA ALA A 180 -7.77 -14.30 50.74
C ALA A 180 -8.54 -15.61 50.59
N GLU A 181 -8.48 -16.31 49.45
CA GLU A 181 -9.28 -17.54 49.21
C GLU A 181 -8.42 -18.77 48.89
N ASP A 182 -7.63 -19.24 49.86
CA ASP A 182 -7.25 -20.67 49.89
C ASP A 182 -6.91 -21.10 51.33
N SER A 183 -7.94 -21.33 52.15
CA SER A 183 -7.86 -22.01 53.45
C SER A 183 -9.26 -22.47 53.92
N ASP A 184 -9.69 -23.64 53.47
CA ASP A 184 -10.47 -24.63 54.26
C ASP A 184 -10.40 -26.03 53.63
#